data_AF-A0A819Z5T7-F1
#
_entry.id   AF-A0A819Z5T7-F1
#
_cell.length_a   1.000
_cell.length_b   1.000
_cell.length_c   1.000
_cell.angle_alpha   90.00
_cell.angle_beta   90.00
_cell.angle_gamma   90.00
#
_symmetry.space_group_name_H-M   'P 1'
#
loop_
_entity.id
_entity.type
_entity.pdbx_description
1 polymer ?
#
loop_
_entity_poly.entity_id
_entity_poly.type
_entity_poly.pdbx_seq_one_letter_code
_entity_poly.pdbx_strand_id
1 'polypeptide(L)'
;MLFKQEYNKTVWQLEHMSREITGKYRKNLRSTLKRKIHEHDLSSTYPPFEPLPYIPYFVNRTTPEQTSHQLIQVATTSTEFTLDTESVNIYRTTNKPVLIQLQILLPHNLSLVNVIEMCHLPPENHICFKLLKQLFQIVFSKEKQVYIWGSTAELFPFITFKLFSYEQIDGINLINLQDQFKTYWNQQHIHKSNE
;
A
#
# COMPACT_ATOMS: atom_id res chain seq x y z
N MET A 1 -12.50 3.92 17.00
CA MET A 1 -13.96 3.97 17.19
C MET A 1 -14.25 4.58 18.56
N LEU A 2 -15.14 5.57 18.67
CA LEU A 2 -15.51 6.17 19.95
C LEU A 2 -16.42 5.23 20.75
N PHE A 3 -16.21 5.13 22.05
CA PHE A 3 -17.20 4.51 22.92
C PHE A 3 -18.45 5.38 23.00
N LYS A 4 -19.62 4.79 23.27
CA LYS A 4 -20.92 5.49 23.31
C LYS A 4 -20.90 6.77 24.15
N GLN A 5 -20.23 6.75 25.31
CA GLN A 5 -20.08 7.92 26.19
C GLN A 5 -19.20 9.02 25.57
N GLU A 6 -18.15 8.65 24.85
CA GLU A 6 -17.24 9.59 24.17
C GLU A 6 -17.89 10.20 22.93
N TYR A 7 -18.66 9.41 22.18
CA TYR A 7 -19.45 9.88 21.05
C TYR A 7 -20.46 10.93 21.52
N ASN A 8 -21.28 10.61 22.52
CA ASN A 8 -22.27 11.54 23.08
C ASN A 8 -21.63 12.83 23.60
N LYS A 9 -20.47 12.74 24.26
CA LYS A 9 -19.71 13.91 24.72
C LYS A 9 -19.22 14.76 23.55
N THR A 10 -18.74 14.13 22.47
CA THR A 10 -18.22 14.80 21.27
C THR A 10 -19.35 15.53 20.52
N VAL A 11 -20.51 14.89 20.37
CA VAL A 11 -21.72 15.49 19.79
C VAL A 11 -22.18 16.69 20.63
N TRP A 12 -22.32 16.50 21.94
CA TRP A 12 -22.72 17.56 22.86
C TRP A 12 -21.78 18.77 22.80
N GLN A 13 -20.46 18.53 22.81
CA GLN A 13 -19.46 19.60 22.67
C GLN A 13 -19.60 20.37 21.36
N LEU A 14 -19.89 19.67 20.25
CA LEU A 14 -20.06 20.30 18.95
C LEU A 14 -21.34 21.15 18.87
N GLU A 15 -22.43 20.68 19.46
CA GLU A 15 -23.73 21.36 19.49
C GLU A 15 -23.71 22.63 20.36
N HIS A 16 -22.96 22.60 21.47
CA HIS A 16 -22.88 23.71 22.43
C HIS A 16 -21.75 24.70 22.13
N MET A 17 -21.01 24.51 21.03
CA MET A 17 -20.09 25.52 20.52
C MET A 17 -20.89 26.62 19.78
N SER A 18 -20.83 27.86 20.29
CA SER A 18 -21.48 29.02 19.64
C SER A 18 -21.17 29.10 18.13
N ARG A 19 -22.18 29.46 17.33
CA ARG A 19 -22.08 29.56 15.87
C ARG A 19 -21.38 30.85 15.42
N GLU A 20 -21.38 31.87 16.27
CA GLU A 20 -20.75 33.17 16.04
C GLU A 20 -19.35 33.17 16.69
N ILE A 21 -18.31 32.69 16.01
CA ILE A 21 -16.96 32.63 16.61
C ILE A 21 -15.85 33.00 15.61
N THR A 22 -15.03 33.97 16.03
CA THR A 22 -13.95 34.66 15.30
C THR A 22 -12.52 34.16 15.64
N GLY A 23 -12.37 33.08 16.42
CA GLY A 23 -11.04 32.57 16.86
C GLY A 23 -10.52 31.32 16.14
N LYS A 24 -9.29 31.37 15.60
CA LYS A 24 -8.59 30.26 14.89
C LYS A 24 -8.59 28.93 15.67
N TYR A 25 -8.38 28.98 16.98
CA TYR A 25 -8.35 27.80 17.86
C TYR A 25 -9.69 27.05 17.90
N ARG A 26 -10.81 27.78 18.05
CA ARG A 26 -12.15 27.16 18.12
C ARG A 26 -12.62 26.66 16.75
N LYS A 27 -12.21 27.29 15.63
CA LYS A 27 -12.45 26.76 14.28
C LYS A 27 -11.78 25.40 14.07
N ASN A 28 -10.53 25.25 14.52
CA ASN A 28 -9.80 23.98 14.46
C ASN A 28 -10.46 22.90 15.32
N LEU A 29 -10.83 23.23 16.57
CA LEU A 29 -11.53 22.29 17.45
C LEU A 29 -12.85 21.81 16.84
N ARG A 30 -13.65 22.70 16.27
CA ARG A 30 -14.91 22.34 15.59
C ARG A 30 -14.68 21.38 14.42
N SER A 31 -13.66 21.64 13.61
CA SER A 31 -13.26 20.76 12.51
C SER A 31 -12.87 19.37 13.02
N THR A 32 -12.05 19.32 14.08
CA THR A 32 -11.64 18.07 14.72
C THR A 32 -12.83 17.27 15.27
N LEU A 33 -13.78 17.92 15.95
CA LEU A 33 -14.96 17.25 16.51
C LEU A 33 -15.87 16.69 15.39
N LYS A 34 -16.11 17.49 14.32
CA LYS A 34 -16.84 17.01 13.13
C LYS A 34 -16.16 15.81 12.49
N ARG A 35 -14.83 15.86 12.33
CA ARG A 35 -14.06 14.74 11.79
C ARG A 35 -14.21 13.48 12.65
N LYS A 36 -14.13 13.61 13.98
CA LYS A 36 -14.29 12.47 14.91
C LYS A 36 -15.68 11.83 14.83
N ILE A 37 -16.74 12.62 14.71
CA ILE A 37 -18.11 12.12 14.51
C ILE A 37 -18.19 11.38 13.18
N HIS A 38 -17.72 12.01 12.10
CA HIS A 38 -17.71 11.40 10.78
C HIS A 38 -16.91 10.08 10.72
N GLU A 39 -15.71 10.04 11.29
CA GLU A 39 -14.90 8.81 11.41
C GLU A 39 -15.62 7.73 12.23
N HIS A 40 -16.33 8.11 13.31
CA HIS A 40 -17.12 7.17 14.09
C HIS A 40 -18.28 6.58 13.28
N ASP A 41 -19.03 7.42 12.57
CA ASP A 41 -20.15 7.02 11.72
C ASP A 41 -19.66 6.08 10.61
N LEU A 42 -18.54 6.41 9.97
CA LEU A 42 -17.89 5.54 8.98
C LEU A 42 -17.50 4.20 9.62
N SER A 43 -16.81 4.20 10.76
CA SER A 43 -16.38 2.96 11.44
C SER A 43 -17.53 2.09 11.93
N SER A 44 -18.71 2.68 12.14
CA SER A 44 -19.91 1.95 12.56
C SER A 44 -20.69 1.41 11.36
N THR A 45 -20.58 2.07 10.21
CA THR A 45 -21.23 1.66 8.96
C THR A 45 -20.44 0.57 8.24
N TYR A 46 -19.10 0.68 8.26
CA TYR A 46 -18.22 -0.22 7.56
C TYR A 46 -17.49 -1.11 8.58
N PRO A 47 -17.64 -2.45 8.50
CA PRO A 47 -16.93 -3.35 9.39
C PRO A 47 -15.42 -3.10 9.28
N PRO A 48 -14.67 -3.20 10.40
CA PRO A 48 -13.22 -3.18 10.34
C PRO A 48 -12.73 -4.21 9.34
N PHE A 49 -11.83 -3.81 8.44
CA PHE A 49 -11.16 -4.76 7.59
C PHE A 49 -10.31 -5.68 8.46
N GLU A 50 -10.63 -6.96 8.48
CA GLU A 50 -9.79 -7.98 9.10
C GLU A 50 -8.83 -8.53 8.03
N PRO A 51 -7.51 -8.28 8.15
CA PRO A 51 -6.57 -8.79 7.18
C PRO A 51 -6.54 -10.32 7.25
N LEU A 52 -6.43 -10.95 6.08
CA LEU A 52 -6.13 -12.37 5.99
C LEU A 52 -4.77 -12.66 6.64
N PRO A 53 -4.54 -13.88 7.17
CA PRO A 53 -3.27 -14.24 7.77
C PRO A 53 -2.12 -14.10 6.78
N TYR A 54 -1.05 -13.42 7.20
CA TYR A 54 0.14 -13.20 6.38
C TYR A 54 1.43 -13.38 7.17
N ILE A 55 2.51 -13.71 6.46
CA ILE A 55 3.85 -13.82 7.04
C ILE A 55 4.71 -12.68 6.50
N PRO A 56 5.21 -11.76 7.35
CA PRO A 56 6.05 -10.66 6.92
C PRO A 56 7.52 -11.09 6.80
N TYR A 57 8.19 -10.64 5.73
CA TYR A 57 9.63 -10.74 5.52
C TYR A 57 10.21 -9.35 5.24
N PHE A 58 11.20 -8.95 6.03
CA PHE A 58 11.96 -7.73 5.79
C PHE A 58 13.23 -8.08 5.02
N VAL A 59 13.35 -7.53 3.81
CA VAL A 59 14.39 -7.87 2.86
C VAL A 59 15.35 -6.69 2.71
N ASN A 60 16.61 -6.91 3.07
CA ASN A 60 17.69 -5.94 2.99
C ASN A 60 19.06 -6.65 2.92
N ARG A 61 20.15 -5.91 3.09
CA ARG A 61 21.54 -6.41 3.03
C ARG A 61 21.87 -7.49 4.05
N THR A 62 21.09 -7.58 5.14
CA THR A 62 21.29 -8.58 6.20
C THR A 62 20.44 -9.82 6.00
N THR A 63 19.58 -9.85 4.97
CA THR A 63 18.72 -11.00 4.70
C THR A 63 19.55 -12.23 4.36
N PRO A 64 19.36 -13.35 5.09
CA PRO A 64 20.06 -14.59 4.82
C PRO A 64 19.79 -15.11 3.41
N GLU A 65 20.78 -15.78 2.84
CA GLU A 65 20.65 -16.43 1.53
C GLU A 65 19.50 -17.45 1.51
N GLN A 66 19.36 -18.23 2.59
CA GLN A 66 18.30 -19.22 2.75
C GLN A 66 16.90 -18.60 2.62
N THR A 67 16.69 -17.43 3.22
CA THR A 67 15.42 -16.69 3.09
C THR A 67 15.17 -16.30 1.64
N SER A 68 16.19 -15.83 0.93
CA SER A 68 16.05 -15.44 -0.49
C SER A 68 15.68 -16.64 -1.38
N HIS A 69 16.26 -17.82 -1.14
CA HIS A 69 15.90 -19.05 -1.85
C HIS A 69 14.46 -19.49 -1.56
N GLN A 70 14.02 -19.40 -0.31
CA GLN A 70 12.63 -19.70 0.07
C GLN A 70 11.65 -18.78 -0.65
N LEU A 71 11.94 -17.48 -0.72
CA LEU A 71 11.10 -16.52 -1.44
C LEU A 71 11.01 -16.83 -2.94
N ILE A 72 12.13 -17.19 -3.57
CA ILE A 72 12.15 -17.62 -4.99
C ILE A 72 11.31 -18.88 -5.20
N GLN A 73 11.45 -19.87 -4.33
CA GLN A 73 10.69 -21.12 -4.43
C GLN A 73 9.18 -20.84 -4.38
N VAL A 74 8.74 -20.01 -3.43
CA VAL A 74 7.33 -19.66 -3.29
C VAL A 74 6.85 -18.79 -4.47
N ALA A 75 7.64 -17.83 -4.93
CA ALA A 75 7.29 -17.02 -6.09
C ALA A 75 7.18 -17.85 -7.38
N THR A 76 7.99 -18.90 -7.52
CA THR A 76 7.94 -19.79 -8.69
C THR A 76 6.58 -20.48 -8.81
N THR A 77 6.04 -20.99 -7.70
CA THR A 77 4.77 -21.70 -7.66
C THR A 77 3.54 -20.79 -7.63
N SER A 78 3.72 -19.50 -7.34
CA SER A 78 2.62 -18.54 -7.23
C SER A 78 2.33 -17.89 -8.57
N THR A 79 1.06 -17.63 -8.87
CA THR A 79 0.63 -16.99 -10.13
C THR A 79 0.28 -15.52 -9.96
N GLU A 80 0.01 -15.09 -8.74
CA GLU A 80 -0.56 -13.79 -8.44
C GLU A 80 0.25 -13.04 -7.38
N PHE A 81 0.52 -11.77 -7.65
CA PHE A 81 1.33 -10.90 -6.81
C PHE A 81 0.66 -9.54 -6.67
N THR A 82 0.76 -8.94 -5.49
CA THR A 82 0.48 -7.52 -5.34
C THR A 82 1.80 -6.77 -5.14
N LEU A 83 1.89 -5.60 -5.74
CA LEU A 83 3.01 -4.68 -5.62
C LEU A 83 2.50 -3.35 -5.11
N ASP A 84 3.26 -2.78 -4.19
CA ASP A 84 3.09 -1.43 -3.72
C ASP A 84 4.46 -0.79 -3.53
N THR A 85 4.55 0.52 -3.72
CA THR A 85 5.83 1.23 -3.66
C THR A 85 5.73 2.44 -2.76
N GLU A 86 6.78 2.66 -1.96
CA GLU A 86 6.87 3.83 -1.10
C GLU A 86 8.11 4.63 -1.45
N SER A 87 7.90 5.93 -1.64
CA SER A 87 8.93 6.93 -1.92
C SER A 87 8.84 8.05 -0.91
N VAL A 88 9.98 8.52 -0.40
CA VAL A 88 9.97 9.59 0.61
C VAL A 88 10.24 10.94 -0.04
N ASN A 89 9.33 11.87 0.20
CA ASN A 89 9.35 13.23 -0.31
C ASN A 89 10.00 14.17 0.72
N ILE A 90 11.32 14.02 0.95
CA ILE A 90 12.03 14.71 2.04
C ILE A 90 12.42 16.15 1.64
N TYR A 91 11.49 16.94 1.06
CA TYR A 91 11.59 18.40 0.84
C TYR A 91 12.18 18.97 -0.49
N ARG A 92 12.50 18.19 -1.55
CA ARG A 92 12.88 18.75 -2.88
C ARG A 92 12.58 17.80 -4.06
N THR A 93 12.69 18.38 -5.26
CA THR A 93 12.48 17.93 -6.67
C THR A 93 12.82 16.49 -7.08
N THR A 94 13.34 15.62 -6.22
CA THR A 94 13.61 14.21 -6.54
C THR A 94 13.04 13.29 -5.47
N ASN A 95 11.86 12.71 -5.76
CA ASN A 95 11.32 11.58 -5.01
C ASN A 95 12.36 10.46 -5.00
N LYS A 96 12.77 10.03 -3.80
CA LYS A 96 13.71 8.92 -3.66
C LYS A 96 12.92 7.63 -3.44
N PRO A 97 13.10 6.61 -4.30
CA PRO A 97 12.52 5.29 -4.08
C PRO A 97 13.12 4.65 -2.81
N VAL A 98 12.26 4.13 -1.92
CA VAL A 98 12.72 3.60 -0.61
C VAL A 98 12.30 2.16 -0.41
N LEU A 99 11.01 1.84 -0.60
CA LEU A 99 10.49 0.49 -0.36
C LEU A 99 9.71 -0.03 -1.56
N ILE A 100 9.85 -1.32 -1.81
CA ILE A 100 8.87 -2.10 -2.57
C ILE A 100 8.25 -3.08 -1.60
N GLN A 101 6.93 -3.07 -1.48
CA GLN A 101 6.17 -4.11 -0.84
C GLN A 101 5.68 -5.10 -1.91
N LEU A 102 6.17 -6.33 -1.85
CA LEU A 102 5.75 -7.43 -2.70
C LEU A 102 4.98 -8.45 -1.87
N GLN A 103 3.68 -8.57 -2.13
CA GLN A 103 2.88 -9.63 -1.52
C GLN A 103 2.65 -10.76 -2.52
N ILE A 104 2.97 -11.98 -2.08
CA ILE A 104 2.75 -13.21 -2.82
C ILE A 104 1.45 -13.83 -2.33
N LEU A 105 0.47 -14.00 -3.22
CA LEU A 105 -0.81 -14.61 -2.88
C LEU A 105 -0.68 -16.13 -2.93
N LEU A 106 -1.00 -16.78 -1.82
CA LEU A 106 -0.92 -18.24 -1.66
C LEU A 106 -2.33 -18.85 -1.69
N PRO A 107 -2.43 -20.17 -1.96
CA PRO A 107 -3.68 -20.89 -1.76
C PRO A 107 -4.24 -20.75 -0.35
N HIS A 108 -5.56 -20.96 -0.22
CA HIS A 108 -6.29 -20.91 1.05
C HIS A 108 -6.26 -19.55 1.76
N ASN A 109 -6.26 -18.45 1.00
CA ASN A 109 -6.33 -17.08 1.53
C ASN A 109 -5.17 -16.73 2.49
N LEU A 110 -3.98 -17.26 2.20
CA LEU A 110 -2.74 -16.91 2.90
C LEU A 110 -1.88 -16.02 2.01
N SER A 111 -0.98 -15.24 2.62
CA SER A 111 -0.01 -14.47 1.85
C SER A 111 1.35 -14.34 2.53
N LEU A 112 2.38 -14.10 1.72
CA LEU A 112 3.69 -13.65 2.20
C LEU A 112 3.86 -12.20 1.81
N VAL A 113 4.21 -11.34 2.77
CA VAL A 113 4.43 -9.91 2.52
C VAL A 113 5.91 -9.62 2.65
N ASN A 114 6.55 -9.24 1.55
CA ASN A 114 7.96 -8.90 1.51
C ASN A 114 8.12 -7.39 1.44
N VAL A 115 8.75 -6.81 2.45
CA VAL A 115 9.10 -5.38 2.48
C VAL A 115 10.59 -5.26 2.14
N ILE A 116 10.87 -4.77 0.93
CA ILE A 116 12.22 -4.71 0.36
C ILE A 116 12.77 -3.29 0.50
N GLU A 117 13.83 -3.14 1.30
CA GLU A 117 14.52 -1.86 1.52
C GLU A 117 15.53 -1.57 0.41
N MET A 118 15.12 -0.75 -0.54
CA MET A 118 15.89 -0.53 -1.78
C MET A 118 17.22 0.18 -1.52
N CYS A 119 17.26 1.12 -0.56
CA CYS A 119 18.47 1.81 -0.15
C CYS A 119 19.45 0.95 0.66
N HIS A 120 19.02 -0.24 1.10
CA HIS A 120 19.82 -1.14 1.92
C HIS A 120 20.00 -2.49 1.25
N LEU A 121 20.02 -2.56 -0.08
CA LEU A 121 20.27 -3.82 -0.80
C LEU A 121 21.71 -4.34 -0.58
N PRO A 122 21.93 -5.67 -0.70
CA PRO A 122 23.28 -6.22 -0.78
C PRO A 122 24.04 -5.65 -2.00
N PRO A 123 25.39 -5.68 -2.00
CA PRO A 123 26.20 -5.32 -3.17
C PRO A 123 25.86 -6.16 -4.41
N GLU A 124 25.98 -5.60 -5.62
CA GLU A 124 25.60 -6.26 -6.89
C GLU A 124 26.31 -7.60 -7.15
N ASN A 125 27.54 -7.74 -6.66
CA ASN A 125 28.32 -8.98 -6.77
C ASN A 125 27.92 -10.05 -5.74
N HIS A 126 27.16 -9.69 -4.71
CA HIS A 126 26.72 -10.59 -3.64
C HIS A 126 25.63 -11.55 -4.12
N ILE A 127 25.63 -12.78 -3.61
CA ILE A 127 24.66 -13.82 -4.01
C ILE A 127 23.21 -13.39 -3.73
N CYS A 128 22.92 -12.84 -2.54
CA CYS A 128 21.58 -12.34 -2.21
C CYS A 128 21.08 -11.28 -3.20
N PHE A 129 21.93 -10.41 -3.74
CA PHE A 129 21.50 -9.44 -4.75
C PHE A 129 21.04 -10.14 -6.03
N LYS A 130 21.80 -11.16 -6.48
CA LYS A 130 21.43 -11.97 -7.65
C LYS A 130 20.12 -12.73 -7.43
N LEU A 131 19.91 -13.26 -6.21
CA LEU A 131 18.66 -13.92 -5.85
C LEU A 131 17.47 -12.94 -5.83
N LEU A 132 17.64 -11.73 -5.30
CA LEU A 132 16.60 -10.69 -5.39
C LEU A 132 16.28 -10.31 -6.82
N LYS A 133 17.30 -10.18 -7.67
CA LYS A 133 17.10 -9.95 -9.10
C LYS A 133 16.32 -11.09 -9.76
N GLN A 134 16.64 -12.34 -9.42
CA GLN A 134 15.92 -13.52 -9.89
C GLN A 134 14.45 -13.52 -9.40
N LEU A 135 14.20 -13.14 -8.15
CA LEU A 135 12.85 -13.00 -7.62
C LEU A 135 12.02 -12.04 -8.47
N PHE A 136 12.54 -10.84 -8.76
CA PHE A 136 11.83 -9.88 -9.63
C PHE A 136 11.68 -10.36 -11.07
N GLN A 137 12.63 -11.13 -11.61
CA GLN A 137 12.48 -11.77 -12.92
C GLN A 137 11.30 -12.75 -12.96
N ILE A 138 11.08 -13.50 -11.88
CA ILE A 138 9.95 -14.44 -11.77
C ILE A 138 8.64 -13.65 -11.64
N VAL A 139 8.58 -12.68 -10.72
CA VAL A 139 7.38 -11.87 -10.46
C VAL A 139 6.94 -11.11 -11.73
N PHE A 140 7.89 -10.58 -12.51
CA PHE A 140 7.59 -9.80 -13.72
C PHE A 140 7.51 -10.66 -14.99
N SER A 141 7.48 -11.98 -14.87
CA SER A 141 7.31 -12.85 -16.04
C SER A 141 5.86 -12.77 -16.57
N LYS A 142 5.71 -12.92 -17.89
CA LYS A 142 4.41 -12.75 -18.59
C LYS A 142 3.32 -13.72 -18.15
N GLU A 143 3.71 -14.84 -17.54
CA GLU A 143 2.81 -15.87 -17.03
C GLU A 143 2.19 -15.50 -15.68
N LYS A 144 2.73 -14.48 -15.00
CA LYS A 144 2.26 -14.04 -13.69
C LYS A 144 1.33 -12.83 -13.83
N GLN A 145 0.37 -12.74 -12.93
CA GLN A 145 -0.50 -11.60 -12.79
C GLN A 145 0.02 -10.70 -11.66
N VAL A 146 0.22 -9.43 -11.96
CA VAL A 146 0.63 -8.43 -10.97
C VAL A 146 -0.49 -7.42 -10.77
N TYR A 147 -0.88 -7.23 -9.52
CA TYR A 147 -1.84 -6.21 -9.10
C TYR A 147 -1.07 -5.05 -8.47
N ILE A 148 -1.31 -3.82 -8.91
CA ILE A 148 -0.69 -2.62 -8.33
C ILE A 148 -1.76 -1.61 -7.97
N TRP A 149 -1.54 -0.83 -6.91
CA TRP A 149 -2.36 0.33 -6.61
C TRP A 149 -1.80 1.57 -7.31
N GLY A 150 -2.16 1.78 -8.57
CA GLY A 150 -1.63 2.89 -9.37
C GLY A 150 -1.10 2.42 -10.72
N SER A 151 -0.02 3.05 -11.19
CA SER A 151 0.53 2.77 -12.52
C SER A 151 1.92 2.13 -12.48
N THR A 152 2.29 1.40 -13.54
CA THR A 152 3.65 0.88 -13.72
C THR A 152 4.74 1.96 -13.70
N ALA A 153 4.38 3.21 -13.99
CA ALA A 153 5.32 4.33 -13.95
C ALA A 153 5.93 4.56 -12.56
N GLU A 154 5.26 4.10 -11.50
CA GLU A 154 5.76 4.15 -10.12
C GLU A 154 6.97 3.24 -9.90
N LEU A 155 7.15 2.21 -10.73
CA LEU A 155 8.29 1.29 -10.68
C LEU A 155 9.54 1.86 -11.37
N PHE A 156 9.39 2.83 -12.29
CA PHE A 156 10.53 3.35 -13.08
C PHE A 156 11.66 3.96 -12.24
N PRO A 157 11.40 4.75 -11.17
CA PRO A 157 12.46 5.22 -10.29
C PRO A 157 13.28 4.10 -9.65
N PHE A 158 12.71 2.91 -9.47
CA PHE A 158 13.36 1.77 -8.82
C PHE A 158 14.32 1.00 -9.73
N ILE A 159 14.29 1.24 -11.05
CA ILE A 159 15.23 0.63 -12.01
C ILE A 159 16.68 0.99 -11.68
N THR A 160 16.92 2.14 -11.03
CA THR A 160 18.25 2.56 -10.57
C THR A 160 18.94 1.52 -9.67
N PHE A 161 18.16 0.67 -8.98
CA PHE A 161 18.69 -0.41 -8.12
C PHE A 161 18.99 -1.70 -8.87
N LYS A 162 18.76 -1.75 -10.19
CA LYS A 162 19.16 -2.85 -11.09
C LYS A 162 18.60 -4.24 -10.76
N LEU A 163 17.53 -4.31 -9.97
CA LEU A 163 16.79 -5.55 -9.70
C LEU A 163 15.88 -5.96 -10.88
N PHE A 164 15.46 -5.00 -11.69
CA PHE A 164 14.66 -5.19 -12.90
C PHE A 164 14.88 -4.04 -13.89
N SER A 165 14.37 -4.17 -15.11
CA SER A 165 14.52 -3.19 -16.20
C SER A 165 13.18 -2.66 -16.73
N TYR A 166 13.24 -1.64 -17.60
CA TYR A 166 12.07 -1.09 -18.29
C TYR A 166 11.33 -2.17 -19.09
N GLU A 167 12.07 -2.99 -19.84
CA GLU A 167 11.50 -4.03 -20.69
C GLU A 167 10.76 -5.09 -19.86
N GLN A 168 11.23 -5.36 -18.65
CA GLN A 168 10.54 -6.26 -17.73
C GLN A 168 9.24 -5.65 -17.23
N ILE A 169 9.22 -4.35 -16.90
CA ILE A 169 8.02 -3.64 -16.44
C ILE A 169 6.97 -3.54 -17.56
N ASP A 170 7.37 -3.19 -18.77
CA ASP A 170 6.48 -3.10 -19.93
C ASP A 170 5.89 -4.46 -20.33
N GLY A 171 6.59 -5.55 -20.00
CA GLY A 171 6.16 -6.92 -20.25
C GLY A 171 5.20 -7.50 -19.20
N ILE A 172 4.94 -6.79 -18.09
CA ILE A 172 4.11 -7.31 -16.99
C ILE A 172 2.64 -7.40 -17.45
N ASN A 173 1.99 -8.52 -17.14
CA ASN A 173 0.53 -8.59 -17.15
C ASN A 173 0.00 -7.92 -15.86
N LEU A 174 -0.42 -6.65 -15.98
CA LEU A 174 -0.72 -5.78 -14.85
C LEU A 174 -2.21 -5.46 -14.74
N ILE A 175 -2.73 -5.50 -13.52
CA ILE A 175 -4.06 -5.02 -13.14
C ILE A 175 -3.91 -3.82 -12.21
N ASN A 176 -4.46 -2.67 -12.61
CA ASN A 176 -4.55 -1.48 -11.76
C ASN A 176 -5.75 -1.59 -10.80
N LEU A 177 -5.47 -1.87 -9.52
CA LEU A 177 -6.48 -1.97 -8.47
C LEU A 177 -7.17 -0.63 -8.20
N GLN A 178 -6.48 0.49 -8.40
CA GLN A 178 -7.04 1.81 -8.17
C GLN A 178 -8.19 2.10 -9.15
N ASP A 179 -8.03 1.72 -10.42
CA ASP A 179 -9.06 1.91 -11.44
C ASP A 179 -10.23 0.94 -11.24
N GLN A 180 -9.95 -0.31 -10.86
CA GLN A 180 -11.00 -1.26 -10.47
C GLN A 180 -11.81 -0.72 -9.28
N PHE A 181 -11.13 -0.17 -8.28
CA PHE A 181 -11.79 0.43 -7.12
C PHE A 181 -12.65 1.64 -7.51
N LYS A 182 -12.14 2.56 -8.35
CA LYS A 182 -12.94 3.70 -8.85
C LYS A 182 -14.20 3.24 -9.55
N THR A 183 -14.10 2.24 -10.43
CA THR A 183 -15.26 1.68 -11.14
C THR A 183 -16.27 1.08 -10.16
N TYR A 184 -15.80 0.23 -9.24
CA TYR A 184 -16.66 -0.35 -8.19
C TYR A 184 -17.34 0.73 -7.35
N TRP A 185 -16.58 1.73 -6.90
CA TRP A 185 -17.08 2.82 -6.08
C TRP A 185 -18.19 3.60 -6.79
N ASN A 186 -17.96 4.00 -8.04
CA ASN A 186 -18.93 4.75 -8.85
C ASN A 186 -20.21 3.97 -9.13
N GLN A 187 -20.14 2.64 -9.26
CA GLN A 187 -21.32 1.79 -9.44
C GLN A 187 -22.17 1.69 -8.18
N GLN A 188 -21.53 1.60 -7.00
CA GLN A 188 -22.22 1.47 -5.72
C GLN A 188 -22.67 2.82 -5.13
N HIS A 189 -22.00 3.90 -5.53
CA HIS A 189 -22.23 5.25 -5.03
C HIS A 189 -22.47 6.17 -6.22
N ILE A 190 -23.62 6.02 -6.87
CA ILE A 190 -24.03 6.91 -7.95
C ILE A 190 -23.96 8.34 -7.40
N HIS A 191 -22.98 9.10 -7.88
CA HIS A 191 -22.92 10.51 -7.58
C HIS A 191 -24.21 11.12 -8.11
N LYS A 192 -25.06 11.62 -7.20
CA LYS A 192 -26.14 12.52 -7.58
C LYS A 192 -25.46 13.77 -8.15
N SER A 193 -25.17 13.75 -9.45
CA SER A 193 -24.83 14.95 -10.19
C SER A 193 -26.02 15.89 -10.03
N ASN A 194 -25.76 17.02 -9.38
CA ASN A 194 -26.68 18.09 -9.02
C ASN A 194 -27.83 18.27 -10.02
N GLU A 195 -29.07 18.24 -9.50
CA GLU A 195 -30.14 19.13 -9.98
C GLU A 195 -29.75 20.59 -9.71
#